data_AF-A0A015KF59-F1
#
_entry.id   AF-A0A015KF59-F1
#
_cell.length_a   1.000
_cell.length_b   1.000
_cell.length_c   1.000
_cell.angle_alpha   90.00
_cell.angle_beta   90.00
_cell.angle_gamma   90.00
#
_symmetry.space_group_name_H-M   'P 1'
#
loop_
_entity.id
_entity.type
_entity.pdbx_description
1 polymer ?
#
loop_
_entity_poly.entity_id
_entity_poly.type
_entity_poly.pdbx_seq_one_letter_code
_entity_poly.pdbx_strand_id
1 'polypeptide(L)'
;MVLTDITKSDEGKYGQKNHFLWIKNPDALIYKDTSHKGKKHLCNRCFQSFPSSKSLTNHQEWCFGLGESPQRVELPVKGKNDFEEFKNFNRTMYAPCVIIADFEADNRKYNENYGGNMHKIMKQKANSFCYMVHWIETDETWRPFLYQGPNATEEFVSRLDKELKRINDVLEVKV
;
A
#
# COMPACT_ATOMS: atom_id res chain seq x y z
N MET A 1 -0.82 11.23 21.52
CA MET A 1 0.53 11.83 21.49
C MET A 1 0.94 12.08 22.93
N VAL A 2 1.90 11.32 23.44
CA VAL A 2 2.40 11.47 24.82
C VAL A 2 3.66 12.32 24.74
N LEU A 3 3.56 13.57 25.21
CA LEU A 3 4.74 14.40 25.49
C LEU A 3 5.23 13.96 26.88
N THR A 4 6.30 13.16 26.93
CA THR A 4 6.98 12.89 28.21
C THR A 4 8.32 13.59 28.20
N ASP A 5 8.50 14.53 29.12
CA ASP A 5 9.81 15.02 29.51
C ASP A 5 10.53 13.91 30.29
N ILE A 6 11.64 13.42 29.74
CA ILE A 6 12.51 12.47 30.42
C ILE A 6 13.45 13.28 31.33
N THR A 7 13.13 13.39 32.62
CA THR A 7 14.05 13.93 33.61
C THR A 7 14.90 12.81 34.21
N LYS A 8 16.23 12.96 34.19
CA LYS A 8 17.15 12.08 34.94
C LYS A 8 16.91 12.27 36.43
N SER A 9 16.77 11.16 37.17
CA SER A 9 16.81 11.18 38.63
C SER A 9 18.27 11.04 39.10
N ASP A 10 18.59 11.61 40.26
CA ASP A 10 19.94 11.61 40.86
C ASP A 10 20.44 10.21 41.26
N GLU A 11 19.58 9.19 41.18
CA GLU A 11 19.90 7.78 41.49
C GLU A 11 20.19 6.93 40.24
N GLY A 12 20.36 7.55 39.06
CA GLY A 12 20.75 6.84 37.84
C GLY A 12 19.69 5.89 37.25
N LYS A 13 18.45 5.91 37.78
CA LYS A 13 17.30 5.19 37.21
C LYS A 13 16.42 6.15 36.42
N TYR A 14 16.22 5.87 35.13
CA TYR A 14 15.24 6.57 34.30
C TYR A 14 13.83 6.26 34.79
N GLY A 15 13.28 7.11 35.66
CA GLY A 15 11.88 7.06 36.08
C GLY A 15 11.05 7.96 35.17
N GLN A 16 10.22 7.37 34.31
CA GLN A 16 9.29 8.14 33.49
C GLN A 16 8.14 8.61 34.40
N LYS A 17 8.13 9.89 34.78
CA LYS A 17 6.97 10.51 35.45
C LYS A 17 5.87 10.65 34.40
N ASN A 18 5.01 9.65 34.31
CA ASN A 18 3.85 9.70 33.43
C ASN A 18 2.82 10.65 34.05
N HIS A 19 2.68 11.84 33.45
CA HIS A 19 1.58 12.73 33.75
C HIS A 19 0.36 12.28 32.95
N PHE A 20 -0.68 11.83 33.65
CA PHE A 20 -1.95 11.51 33.02
C PHE A 20 -2.80 12.77 32.91
N LEU A 21 -3.20 13.13 31.68
CA LEU A 21 -4.18 14.18 31.44
C LEU A 21 -5.52 13.55 31.10
N TRP A 22 -6.56 13.93 31.83
CA TRP A 22 -7.92 13.52 31.52
C TRP A 22 -8.56 14.51 30.53
N ILE A 23 -8.67 14.08 29.27
CA ILE A 23 -9.35 14.84 28.24
C ILE A 23 -10.85 14.58 28.35
N LYS A 24 -11.59 15.55 28.91
CA LYS A 24 -13.05 15.47 29.07
C LYS A 24 -13.81 15.67 27.75
N ASN A 25 -13.21 16.37 26.80
CA ASN A 25 -13.84 16.71 25.53
C ASN A 25 -12.82 16.61 24.38
N PRO A 26 -12.70 15.42 23.76
CA PRO A 26 -11.77 15.21 22.65
C PRO A 26 -12.17 15.98 21.38
N ASP A 27 -13.46 16.23 21.16
CA ASP A 27 -13.95 17.04 20.03
C ASP A 27 -13.45 18.49 20.09
N ALA A 28 -13.41 19.06 21.30
CA ALA A 28 -12.89 20.41 21.52
C ALA A 28 -11.37 20.48 21.34
N LEU A 29 -10.66 19.38 21.63
CA LEU A 29 -9.20 19.31 21.48
C LEU A 29 -8.80 19.48 20.01
N ILE A 30 -9.50 18.82 19.09
CA ILE A 30 -9.20 18.83 17.64
C ILE A 30 -9.87 19.98 16.87
N TYR A 31 -10.62 20.84 17.57
CA TYR A 31 -11.34 21.95 16.94
C TYR A 31 -10.38 22.88 16.17
N LYS A 32 -9.18 23.10 16.70
CA LYS A 32 -8.18 24.01 16.12
C LYS A 32 -7.36 23.38 14.98
N ASP A 33 -7.49 22.09 14.71
CA ASP A 33 -6.65 21.39 13.72
C ASP A 33 -6.95 21.77 12.26
N THR A 34 -8.07 22.47 12.00
CA THR A 34 -8.44 22.91 10.64
C THR A 34 -8.99 24.33 10.66
N SER A 35 -8.94 25.02 9.52
CA SER A 35 -9.54 26.36 9.35
C SER A 35 -11.08 26.40 9.45
N HIS A 36 -11.76 25.26 9.30
CA HIS A 36 -13.21 25.16 9.39
C HIS A 36 -13.71 25.32 10.83
N LYS A 37 -14.55 26.33 11.09
CA LYS A 37 -15.06 26.73 12.42
C LYS A 37 -16.28 25.93 12.93
N GLY A 38 -16.52 24.76 12.36
CA GLY A 38 -17.63 23.88 12.77
C GLY A 38 -17.24 22.94 13.91
N LYS A 39 -18.23 22.50 14.70
CA LYS A 39 -18.03 21.39 15.65
C LYS A 39 -17.60 20.15 14.87
N LYS A 40 -16.55 19.48 15.36
CA LYS A 40 -16.10 18.19 14.84
C LYS A 40 -16.51 17.10 15.81
N HIS A 41 -16.59 15.89 15.29
CA HIS A 41 -16.94 14.69 16.03
C HIS A 41 -15.80 13.68 15.86
N LEU A 42 -15.07 13.38 16.93
CA LEU A 42 -13.92 12.48 16.89
C LEU A 42 -14.36 11.03 17.16
N CYS A 43 -13.83 10.09 16.38
CA CYS A 43 -13.92 8.67 16.71
C CYS A 43 -12.86 8.27 17.73
N ASN A 44 -13.28 7.75 18.89
CA ASN A 44 -12.37 7.36 19.97
C ASN A 44 -11.53 6.10 19.68
N ARG A 45 -11.83 5.33 18.62
CA ARG A 45 -11.04 4.15 18.21
C ARG A 45 -9.93 4.51 17.23
N CYS A 46 -10.25 5.23 16.17
CA CYS A 46 -9.31 5.51 15.08
C CYS A 46 -8.78 6.96 15.07
N PHE A 47 -9.29 7.83 15.95
CA PHE A 47 -8.96 9.26 16.03
C PHE A 47 -9.23 10.06 14.75
N GLN A 48 -10.08 9.56 13.84
CA GLN A 48 -10.57 10.35 12.70
C GLN A 48 -11.65 11.34 13.14
N SER A 49 -11.63 12.54 12.56
CA SER A 49 -12.61 13.60 12.81
C SER A 49 -13.67 13.68 11.71
N PHE A 50 -14.92 13.85 12.10
CA PHE A 50 -16.08 13.92 11.20
C PHE A 50 -16.80 15.26 11.32
N PRO A 51 -17.39 15.78 10.23
CA PRO A 51 -18.07 17.08 10.23
C PRO A 51 -19.44 17.05 10.91
N SER A 52 -20.03 15.87 11.16
CA SER A 52 -21.33 15.73 11.79
C SER A 52 -21.40 14.47 12.66
N SER A 53 -22.29 14.48 13.66
CA SER A 53 -22.54 13.29 14.48
C SER A 53 -23.05 12.12 13.64
N LYS A 54 -23.85 12.37 12.60
CA LYS A 54 -24.37 11.33 11.72
C LYS A 54 -23.25 10.64 10.94
N SER A 55 -22.29 11.41 10.44
CA SER A 55 -21.10 10.87 9.77
C SER A 55 -20.24 10.04 10.72
N LEU A 56 -20.10 10.48 11.98
CA LEU A 56 -19.43 9.69 13.02
C LEU A 56 -20.19 8.38 13.29
N THR A 57 -21.51 8.40 13.46
CA THR A 57 -22.29 7.18 13.70
C THR A 57 -22.17 6.19 12.54
N ASN A 58 -22.31 6.64 11.30
CA ASN A 58 -22.11 5.81 10.11
C ASN A 58 -20.69 5.23 10.04
N HIS A 59 -19.69 6.02 10.44
CA HIS A 59 -18.32 5.54 10.56
C HIS A 59 -18.16 4.47 11.66
N GLN A 60 -18.79 4.66 12.81
CA GLN A 60 -18.69 3.79 13.97
C GLN A 60 -19.24 2.38 13.69
N GLU A 61 -20.27 2.25 12.86
CA GLU A 61 -20.83 0.94 12.44
C GLU A 61 -19.75 -0.01 11.91
N TRP A 62 -18.78 0.53 11.15
CA TRP A 62 -17.68 -0.26 10.60
C TRP A 62 -16.36 -0.09 11.32
N CYS A 63 -16.09 1.09 11.87
CA CYS A 63 -14.88 1.32 12.64
C CYS A 63 -14.87 0.44 13.89
N PHE A 64 -16.02 0.19 14.52
CA PHE A 64 -16.18 -0.76 15.62
C PHE A 64 -16.49 -2.20 15.18
N GLY A 65 -16.55 -2.48 13.87
CA GLY A 65 -16.97 -3.76 13.30
C GLY A 65 -16.27 -4.99 13.89
N LEU A 66 -16.99 -6.13 13.83
CA LEU A 66 -16.78 -7.46 14.45
C LEU A 66 -15.32 -7.92 14.69
N GLY A 67 -14.60 -7.28 15.61
CA GLY A 67 -13.27 -7.69 16.07
C GLY A 67 -12.19 -6.60 16.03
N GLU A 68 -10.96 -7.00 16.32
CA GLU A 68 -9.79 -6.11 16.37
C GLU A 68 -9.28 -5.68 14.98
N SER A 69 -9.76 -6.28 13.88
CA SER A 69 -9.28 -6.01 12.52
C SER A 69 -10.24 -5.12 11.70
N PRO A 70 -9.72 -4.20 10.87
CA PRO A 70 -10.53 -3.49 9.89
C PRO A 70 -11.05 -4.49 8.85
N GLN A 71 -12.36 -4.67 8.76
CA GLN A 71 -13.00 -5.52 7.74
C GLN A 71 -13.73 -4.67 6.71
N ARG A 72 -13.81 -5.17 5.47
CA ARG A 72 -14.70 -4.63 4.43
C ARG A 72 -16.14 -4.94 4.83
N VAL A 73 -16.94 -3.91 4.98
CA VAL A 73 -18.27 -3.98 5.63
C VAL A 73 -19.36 -4.40 4.66
N GLU A 74 -19.17 -4.09 3.38
CA GLU A 74 -20.07 -4.47 2.32
C GLU A 74 -19.46 -5.63 1.54
N LEU A 75 -20.04 -6.82 1.76
CA LEU A 75 -19.84 -7.95 0.89
C LEU A 75 -20.75 -7.84 -0.33
N PRO A 76 -20.32 -8.34 -1.50
CA PRO A 76 -21.22 -8.61 -2.61
C PRO A 76 -22.47 -9.36 -2.17
N VAL A 77 -23.64 -8.85 -2.56
CA VAL A 77 -24.93 -9.48 -2.31
C VAL A 77 -25.31 -10.28 -3.54
N LYS A 78 -25.52 -11.59 -3.36
CA LYS A 78 -25.87 -12.52 -4.43
C LYS A 78 -27.06 -12.01 -5.28
N GLY A 79 -26.91 -12.03 -6.60
CA GLY A 79 -27.84 -11.48 -7.60
C GLY A 79 -27.81 -9.96 -7.79
N LYS A 80 -26.95 -9.21 -7.10
CA LYS A 80 -26.92 -7.74 -7.16
C LYS A 80 -25.57 -7.16 -7.56
N ASN A 81 -24.49 -7.61 -6.94
CA ASN A 81 -23.12 -7.11 -7.17
C ASN A 81 -22.07 -8.22 -7.03
N ASP A 82 -22.46 -9.44 -7.40
CA ASP A 82 -21.67 -10.68 -7.30
C ASP A 82 -20.41 -10.65 -8.15
N PHE A 83 -20.43 -9.84 -9.20
CA PHE A 83 -19.37 -9.72 -10.17
C PHE A 83 -18.85 -8.28 -10.16
N GLU A 84 -17.55 -8.15 -9.91
CA GLU A 84 -16.83 -6.90 -10.13
C GLU A 84 -16.46 -6.85 -11.61
N GLU A 85 -17.03 -5.89 -12.33
CA GLU A 85 -16.70 -5.60 -13.72
C GLU A 85 -15.95 -4.28 -13.81
N PHE A 86 -15.06 -4.18 -14.79
CA PHE A 86 -14.39 -2.92 -15.06
C PHE A 86 -15.40 -1.92 -15.66
N LYS A 87 -15.71 -0.83 -14.96
CA LYS A 87 -16.75 0.13 -15.41
C LYS A 87 -16.21 1.28 -16.25
N ASN A 88 -14.94 1.63 -16.08
CA ASN A 88 -14.35 2.85 -16.62
C ASN A 88 -13.59 2.58 -17.93
N PHE A 89 -14.23 1.94 -18.92
CA PHE A 89 -13.62 1.65 -20.23
C PHE A 89 -13.11 2.91 -20.93
N ASN A 90 -13.77 4.05 -20.75
CA ASN A 90 -13.32 5.35 -21.26
C ASN A 90 -12.00 5.86 -20.65
N ARG A 91 -11.52 5.26 -19.55
CA ARG A 91 -10.23 5.56 -18.92
C ARG A 91 -9.15 4.55 -19.25
N THR A 92 -9.41 3.58 -20.13
CA THR A 92 -8.36 2.67 -20.60
C THR A 92 -7.49 3.39 -21.63
N MET A 93 -6.19 3.13 -21.56
CA MET A 93 -5.26 3.47 -22.62
C MET A 93 -5.22 2.30 -23.61
N TYR A 94 -5.24 2.60 -24.91
CA TYR A 94 -5.01 1.58 -25.93
C TYR A 94 -3.58 1.04 -25.80
N ALA A 95 -3.45 -0.27 -25.71
CA ALA A 95 -2.18 -0.98 -25.70
C ALA A 95 -2.32 -2.21 -26.60
N PRO A 96 -1.47 -2.39 -27.62
CA PRO A 96 -1.57 -3.53 -28.54
C PRO A 96 -1.11 -4.85 -27.88
N CYS A 97 -0.22 -4.76 -26.90
CA CYS A 97 0.28 -5.88 -26.13
C CYS A 97 0.64 -5.47 -24.70
N VAL A 98 0.71 -6.46 -23.80
CA VAL A 98 1.16 -6.33 -22.41
C VAL A 98 2.30 -7.31 -22.14
N ILE A 99 3.33 -6.85 -21.44
CA ILE A 99 4.38 -7.71 -20.91
C ILE A 99 4.02 -8.02 -19.46
N ILE A 100 3.79 -9.30 -19.16
CA ILE A 100 3.51 -9.79 -17.82
C ILE A 100 4.79 -10.44 -17.31
N ALA A 101 5.28 -9.99 -16.16
CA ALA A 101 6.52 -10.48 -15.59
C ALA A 101 6.37 -10.72 -14.09
N ASP A 102 7.11 -11.71 -13.59
CA ASP A 102 7.22 -12.02 -12.17
C ASP A 102 8.68 -12.33 -11.81
N PHE A 103 9.04 -12.02 -10.56
CA PHE A 103 10.39 -12.16 -10.04
C PHE A 103 10.40 -13.03 -8.79
N GLU A 104 11.41 -13.89 -8.69
CA GLU A 104 11.76 -14.55 -7.45
C GLU A 104 12.97 -13.87 -6.82
N ALA A 105 12.99 -13.85 -5.49
CA ALA A 105 14.04 -13.19 -4.74
C ALA A 105 14.51 -14.02 -3.54
N ASP A 106 15.83 -14.02 -3.33
CA ASP A 106 16.42 -14.53 -2.11
C ASP A 106 16.15 -13.57 -0.96
N ASN A 107 15.64 -14.11 0.14
CA ASN A 107 15.42 -13.39 1.39
C ASN A 107 16.57 -13.68 2.36
N ARG A 108 17.53 -12.75 2.46
CA ARG A 108 18.65 -12.88 3.41
C ARG A 108 18.37 -12.03 4.64
N LYS A 109 18.30 -12.67 5.81
CA LYS A 109 18.21 -11.97 7.08
C LYS A 109 19.45 -11.09 7.25
N TYR A 110 19.22 -9.88 7.71
CA TYR A 110 20.24 -8.90 7.97
C TYR A 110 20.00 -8.38 9.39
N ASN A 111 21.05 -8.03 10.11
CA ASN A 111 20.90 -7.38 11.42
C ASN A 111 21.98 -6.30 11.54
N GLU A 112 21.86 -5.29 10.67
CA GLU A 112 22.79 -4.16 10.64
C GLU A 112 22.04 -2.85 10.85
N ASN A 113 22.69 -1.95 11.59
CA ASN A 113 22.23 -0.58 11.74
C ASN A 113 22.43 0.16 10.42
N TYR A 114 21.35 0.66 9.83
CA TYR A 114 21.43 1.48 8.62
C TYR A 114 21.87 2.93 8.92
N GLY A 115 21.87 3.29 10.21
CA GLY A 115 22.14 4.63 10.73
C GLY A 115 20.99 5.11 11.64
N GLY A 116 21.31 5.82 12.71
CA GLY A 116 20.32 6.24 13.71
C GLY A 116 19.60 5.04 14.36
N ASN A 117 18.28 5.13 14.49
CA ASN A 117 17.44 4.09 15.09
C ASN A 117 16.87 3.08 14.07
N MET A 118 17.37 3.08 12.84
CA MET A 118 16.82 2.27 11.75
C MET A 118 17.63 0.97 11.56
N HIS A 119 16.96 -0.17 11.66
CA HIS A 119 17.57 -1.50 11.55
C HIS A 119 17.15 -2.18 10.24
N LYS A 120 18.13 -2.68 9.48
CA LYS A 120 17.87 -3.57 8.34
C LYS A 120 17.62 -4.97 8.87
N ILE A 121 16.41 -5.48 8.66
CA ILE A 121 15.97 -6.82 9.10
C ILE A 121 16.18 -7.87 7.99
N MET A 122 16.03 -7.45 6.74
CA MET A 122 16.11 -8.36 5.59
C MET A 122 16.56 -7.61 4.35
N LYS A 123 17.34 -8.30 3.52
CA LYS A 123 17.70 -7.86 2.18
C LYS A 123 17.13 -8.87 1.17
N GLN A 124 16.33 -8.36 0.24
CA GLN A 124 15.80 -9.13 -0.88
C GLN A 124 16.69 -8.91 -2.10
N LYS A 125 17.14 -9.99 -2.73
CA LYS A 125 17.89 -9.91 -3.99
C LYS A 125 17.20 -10.79 -5.02
N ALA A 126 16.75 -10.20 -6.13
CA ALA A 126 16.20 -10.93 -7.27
C ALA A 126 17.21 -11.97 -7.76
N ASN A 127 16.76 -13.22 -7.91
CA ASN A 127 17.57 -14.35 -8.36
C ASN A 127 17.10 -14.91 -9.71
N SER A 128 15.86 -14.65 -10.08
CA SER A 128 15.26 -15.12 -11.32
C SER A 128 14.02 -14.31 -11.66
N PHE A 129 13.63 -14.37 -12.93
CA PHE A 129 12.39 -13.80 -13.42
C PHE A 129 11.82 -14.65 -14.54
N CYS A 130 10.52 -14.52 -14.74
CA CYS A 130 9.82 -15.01 -15.92
C CYS A 130 9.00 -13.88 -16.51
N TYR A 131 9.00 -13.73 -17.84
CA TYR A 131 8.04 -12.84 -18.50
C TYR A 131 7.42 -13.48 -19.73
N MET A 132 6.25 -12.98 -20.11
CA MET A 132 5.54 -13.34 -21.34
C MET A 132 4.96 -12.07 -21.98
N VAL A 133 4.87 -12.06 -23.31
CA VAL A 133 4.23 -10.97 -24.06
C VAL A 133 2.88 -11.47 -24.55
N HIS A 134 1.82 -10.78 -24.16
CA HIS A 134 0.45 -11.10 -24.54
C HIS A 134 -0.11 -10.00 -25.44
N TRP A 135 -0.54 -10.36 -26.64
CA TRP A 135 -1.14 -9.47 -27.63
C TRP A 135 -2.64 -9.39 -27.40
N ILE A 136 -3.12 -8.21 -27.05
CA ILE A 136 -4.50 -8.00 -26.60
C ILE A 136 -5.47 -8.16 -27.78
N GLU A 137 -5.06 -7.76 -28.98
CA GLU A 137 -5.94 -7.81 -30.17
C GLU A 137 -6.08 -9.21 -30.76
N THR A 138 -4.99 -9.99 -30.76
CA THR A 138 -4.97 -11.32 -31.39
C THR A 138 -5.16 -12.45 -30.39
N ASP A 139 -5.19 -12.14 -29.09
CA ASP A 139 -5.13 -13.11 -27.99
C ASP A 139 -3.90 -14.04 -28.07
N GLU A 140 -2.89 -13.65 -28.84
CA GLU A 140 -1.68 -14.42 -29.04
C GLU A 140 -0.70 -14.15 -27.91
N THR A 141 -0.02 -15.21 -27.48
CA THR A 141 0.96 -15.12 -26.41
C THR A 141 2.30 -15.62 -26.90
N TRP A 142 3.31 -14.76 -26.82
CA TRP A 142 4.68 -15.17 -27.07
C TRP A 142 5.17 -16.04 -25.93
N ARG A 143 5.97 -17.05 -26.28
CA ARG A 143 6.47 -18.03 -25.30
C ARG A 143 7.13 -17.34 -24.10
N PRO A 144 6.87 -17.83 -22.88
CA PRO A 144 7.47 -17.26 -21.69
C PRO A 144 8.99 -17.42 -21.73
N PHE A 145 9.70 -16.38 -21.32
CA PHE A 145 11.14 -16.37 -21.16
C PHE A 145 11.46 -16.47 -19.67
N LEU A 146 12.21 -17.50 -19.30
CA LEU A 146 12.67 -17.73 -17.94
C LEU A 146 14.16 -17.45 -17.86
N TYR A 147 14.58 -16.72 -16.84
CA TYR A 147 15.98 -16.49 -16.52
C TYR A 147 16.25 -16.77 -15.04
N GLN A 148 17.33 -17.50 -14.76
CA GLN A 148 17.83 -17.71 -13.41
C GLN A 148 19.31 -17.35 -13.39
N GLY A 149 19.70 -16.41 -12.53
CA GLY A 149 21.08 -15.94 -12.49
C GLY A 149 21.33 -14.80 -11.50
N PRO A 150 22.61 -14.52 -11.20
CA PRO A 150 22.99 -13.56 -10.16
C PRO A 150 22.68 -12.09 -10.49
N ASN A 151 22.39 -11.80 -11.76
CA ASN A 151 22.11 -10.50 -12.37
C ASN A 151 20.70 -10.44 -12.99
N ALA A 152 19.72 -11.03 -12.30
CA ALA A 152 18.33 -11.13 -12.77
C ALA A 152 17.73 -9.76 -13.15
N THR A 153 18.00 -8.72 -12.35
CA THR A 153 17.47 -7.37 -12.64
C THR A 153 18.08 -6.77 -13.90
N GLU A 154 19.41 -6.87 -14.07
CA GLU A 154 20.10 -6.31 -15.23
C GLU A 154 19.72 -7.04 -16.52
N GLU A 155 19.64 -8.37 -16.47
CA GLU A 155 19.22 -9.17 -17.62
C GLU A 155 17.77 -8.88 -17.99
N PHE A 156 16.88 -8.67 -17.02
CA PHE A 156 15.48 -8.31 -17.29
C PHE A 156 15.37 -7.01 -18.09
N VAL A 157 16.08 -5.95 -17.68
CA VAL A 157 16.06 -4.66 -18.39
C VAL A 157 16.62 -4.82 -19.81
N SER A 158 17.75 -5.50 -19.96
CA SER A 158 18.35 -5.81 -21.27
C SER A 158 17.40 -6.60 -22.18
N ARG A 159 16.57 -7.48 -21.60
CA ARG A 159 15.56 -8.24 -22.33
C ARG A 159 14.37 -7.39 -22.73
N LEU A 160 13.86 -6.55 -21.84
CA LEU A 160 12.80 -5.61 -22.16
C LEU A 160 13.17 -4.70 -23.33
N ASP A 161 14.41 -4.22 -23.40
CA ASP A 161 14.89 -3.42 -24.54
C ASP A 161 14.87 -4.20 -25.86
N LYS A 162 15.17 -5.51 -25.82
CA LYS A 162 15.11 -6.38 -27.01
C LYS A 162 13.68 -6.68 -27.42
N GLU A 163 12.80 -6.96 -26.46
CA GLU A 163 11.38 -7.18 -26.73
C GLU A 163 10.72 -5.91 -27.27
N LEU A 164 11.06 -4.74 -26.75
CA LEU A 164 10.54 -3.47 -27.24
C LEU A 164 10.86 -3.26 -28.72
N LYS A 165 12.10 -3.54 -29.15
CA LYS A 165 12.47 -3.49 -30.57
C LYS A 165 11.64 -4.46 -31.41
N ARG A 166 11.54 -5.71 -30.97
CA ARG A 166 10.76 -6.74 -31.66
C ARG A 166 9.27 -6.41 -31.75
N ILE A 167 8.69 -5.85 -30.69
CA ILE A 167 7.31 -5.39 -30.66
C ILE A 167 7.12 -4.24 -31.65
N ASN A 168 8.04 -3.27 -31.66
CA ASN A 168 7.99 -2.16 -32.61
C ASN A 168 8.10 -2.64 -34.05
N ASP A 169 8.98 -3.58 -34.37
CA ASP A 169 9.08 -4.16 -35.72
C ASP A 169 7.75 -4.80 -36.16
N VAL A 170 7.06 -5.50 -35.26
CA VAL A 170 5.74 -6.11 -35.55
C VAL A 170 4.66 -5.05 -35.72
N LEU A 171 4.71 -3.97 -34.95
CA LEU A 171 3.77 -2.86 -35.06
C LEU A 171 3.99 -2.06 -36.36
N GLU A 172 5.23 -1.81 -36.75
CA GLU A 172 5.59 -1.13 -38.00
C GLU A 172 5.17 -1.91 -39.24
N VAL A 173 5.23 -3.25 -39.20
CA VAL A 173 4.78 -4.12 -40.31
C VAL A 173 3.25 -4.14 -40.48
N LYS A 174 2.49 -3.79 -39.42
CA LYS A 174 1.02 -3.76 -39.45
C LYS A 174 0.43 -2.42 -39.88
N VAL A 175 1.25 -1.39 -40.11
CA VAL A 175 0.85 -0.06 -40.65
C VAL A 175 0.96 -0.07 -42.17
#